data_AF-A0A527ICM2-F1
#
_entry.id   AF-A0A527ICM2-F1
#
_cell.length_a   1.000
_cell.length_b   1.000
_cell.length_c   1.000
_cell.angle_alpha   90.00
_cell.angle_beta   90.00
_cell.angle_gamma   90.00
#
_symmetry.space_group_name_H-M   'P 1'
#
loop_
_entity.id
_entity.type
_entity.pdbx_description
1 polymer ?
#
loop_
_entity_poly.entity_id
_entity_poly.type
_entity_poly.pdbx_seq_one_letter_code
_entity_poly.pdbx_strand_id
1 'polypeptide(L)'
;HITFRQFMAGAARNQVPDGLPTMGDWANHLSTLFPDVRLKRFLEMRGADGGPWRRICALPAFWVGLLYDEAALDAAEALTSSWTYEETLAMRNAVPEQGISAPFRNTTLREIARDVMVISRMGLKNRGKKNRDGYDETSFLNTLDEVVARGTTSAEEMLSAYHTRWGGSIEPVFMEYAY
;
A
#
# COMPACT_ATOMS: atom_id res chain seq x y z
N HIS A 1 -28.13 15.92 4.90
CA HIS A 1 -26.98 15.35 4.17
C HIS A 1 -27.03 15.86 2.73
N ILE A 2 -26.01 16.56 2.23
CA ILE A 2 -25.92 17.11 0.86
C ILE A 2 -24.74 16.44 0.15
N THR A 3 -24.96 15.87 -1.03
CA THR A 3 -23.87 15.34 -1.87
C THR A 3 -23.09 16.48 -2.53
N PHE A 4 -21.82 16.27 -2.90
CA PHE A 4 -21.05 17.31 -3.59
C PHE A 4 -21.70 17.71 -4.94
N ARG A 5 -22.36 16.78 -5.62
CA ARG A 5 -23.18 17.06 -6.83
C ARG A 5 -24.29 18.08 -6.54
N GLN A 6 -25.00 17.93 -5.42
CA GLN A 6 -26.02 18.89 -5.00
C GLN A 6 -25.40 20.22 -4.54
N PHE A 7 -24.22 20.20 -3.93
CA PHE A 7 -23.50 21.43 -3.59
C PHE A 7 -23.10 22.21 -4.84
N MET A 8 -22.60 21.54 -5.89
CA MET A 8 -22.37 22.13 -7.22
C MET A 8 -23.64 22.69 -7.86
N ALA A 9 -24.81 22.09 -7.59
CA ALA A 9 -26.10 22.62 -8.02
C ALA A 9 -26.63 23.79 -7.17
N GLY A 10 -25.87 24.25 -6.15
CA GLY A 10 -26.23 25.39 -5.32
C GLY A 10 -27.18 25.06 -4.16
N ALA A 11 -27.31 23.79 -3.76
CA ALA A 11 -28.20 23.38 -2.68
C ALA A 11 -27.89 24.06 -1.32
N ALA A 12 -26.66 24.54 -1.12
CA ALA A 12 -26.22 25.22 0.09
C ALA A 12 -26.28 26.76 0.00
N ARG A 13 -26.67 27.35 -1.15
CA ARG A 13 -26.56 28.80 -1.45
C ARG A 13 -27.18 29.69 -0.37
N ASN A 14 -28.30 29.26 0.20
CA ASN A 14 -29.04 30.01 1.22
C ASN A 14 -28.90 29.40 2.63
N GLN A 15 -28.11 28.34 2.80
CA GLN A 15 -27.94 27.64 4.08
C GLN A 15 -26.69 28.11 4.84
N VAL A 16 -25.67 28.57 4.11
CA VAL A 16 -24.41 29.08 4.68
C VAL A 16 -23.94 30.31 3.90
N PRO A 17 -23.17 31.21 4.55
CA PRO A 17 -22.42 32.24 3.83
C PRO A 17 -21.53 31.58 2.76
N ASP A 18 -21.45 32.19 1.57
CA ASP A 18 -20.70 31.67 0.43
C ASP A 18 -21.07 30.23 0.02
N GLY A 19 -22.36 29.88 0.06
CA GLY A 19 -22.89 28.53 -0.21
C GLY A 19 -22.79 28.02 -1.65
N LEU A 20 -21.79 28.45 -2.42
CA LEU A 20 -21.42 27.91 -3.73
C LEU A 20 -20.01 27.29 -3.65
N PRO A 21 -19.77 26.12 -4.27
CA PRO A 21 -18.49 25.42 -4.11
C PRO A 21 -17.36 26.12 -4.85
N THR A 22 -16.17 26.02 -4.25
CA THR A 22 -14.90 26.45 -4.81
C THR A 22 -14.02 25.26 -5.20
N MET A 23 -12.89 25.52 -5.88
CA MET A 23 -11.86 24.48 -6.09
C MET A 23 -11.24 24.00 -4.78
N GLY A 24 -11.23 24.83 -3.73
CA GLY A 24 -10.84 24.44 -2.38
C GLY A 24 -11.80 23.40 -1.81
N ASP A 25 -13.11 23.62 -1.97
CA ASP A 25 -14.14 22.67 -1.52
C ASP A 25 -14.06 21.35 -2.28
N TRP A 26 -13.75 21.39 -3.58
CA TRP A 26 -13.51 20.17 -4.35
C TRP A 26 -12.29 19.40 -3.83
N ALA A 27 -11.18 20.09 -3.55
CA ALA A 27 -9.99 19.46 -2.98
C ALA A 27 -10.26 18.89 -1.57
N ASN A 28 -11.08 19.57 -0.77
CA ASN A 28 -11.53 19.09 0.53
C ASN A 28 -12.41 17.84 0.38
N HIS A 29 -13.38 17.86 -0.53
CA HIS A 29 -14.24 16.71 -0.83
C HIS A 29 -13.46 15.49 -1.30
N LEU A 30 -12.50 15.65 -2.23
CA LEU A 30 -11.63 14.55 -2.64
C LEU A 30 -10.81 13.97 -1.47
N SER A 31 -10.51 14.79 -0.45
CA SER A 31 -9.78 14.35 0.74
C SER A 31 -10.65 13.53 1.72
N THR A 32 -11.97 13.51 1.55
CA THR A 32 -12.90 12.67 2.33
C THR A 32 -13.19 11.32 1.68
N LEU A 33 -12.62 11.03 0.50
CA LEU A 33 -12.68 9.71 -0.12
C LEU A 33 -11.57 8.84 0.45
N PHE A 34 -11.87 7.60 0.83
CA PHE A 34 -10.89 6.64 1.39
C PHE A 34 -10.86 5.28 0.67
N PRO A 35 -10.70 5.25 -0.67
CA PRO A 35 -10.43 3.99 -1.38
C PRO A 35 -9.00 3.47 -1.08
N ASP A 36 -8.71 2.24 -1.49
CA ASP A 36 -7.37 1.64 -1.36
C ASP A 36 -6.31 2.38 -2.21
N VAL A 37 -6.71 2.96 -3.36
CA VAL A 37 -5.91 3.89 -4.18
C VAL A 37 -6.72 5.14 -4.44
N ARG A 38 -6.19 6.32 -4.11
CA ARG A 38 -6.90 7.60 -4.26
C ARG A 38 -6.29 8.50 -5.32
N LEU A 39 -7.13 9.00 -6.20
CA LEU A 39 -6.76 10.01 -7.19
C LEU A 39 -7.03 11.43 -6.67
N LYS A 40 -5.99 12.26 -6.68
CA LYS A 40 -6.05 13.73 -6.57
C LYS A 40 -5.33 14.33 -7.77
N ARG A 41 -4.44 15.30 -7.56
CA ARG A 41 -3.45 15.71 -8.56
C ARG A 41 -2.31 14.69 -8.73
N PHE A 42 -2.32 13.66 -7.89
CA PHE A 42 -1.40 12.54 -7.82
C PHE A 42 -2.16 11.30 -7.35
N LEU A 43 -1.54 10.12 -7.46
CA LEU A 43 -2.08 8.88 -6.90
C LEU A 43 -1.52 8.64 -5.50
N GLU A 44 -2.37 8.18 -4.59
CA GLU A 44 -2.01 7.78 -3.24
C GLU A 44 -2.26 6.28 -3.06
N MET A 45 -1.24 5.52 -2.68
CA MET A 45 -1.34 4.11 -2.31
C MET A 45 -1.61 4.03 -0.80
N ARG A 46 -2.73 3.43 -0.39
CA ARG A 46 -3.27 3.60 0.98
C ARG A 46 -3.46 2.29 1.76
N GLY A 47 -3.03 1.16 1.19
CA GLY A 47 -3.29 -0.17 1.73
C GLY A 47 -2.23 -0.73 2.69
N ALA A 48 -1.24 0.07 3.11
CA ALA A 48 -0.15 -0.41 3.96
C ALA A 48 -0.29 0.05 5.41
N ASP A 49 -0.02 -0.86 6.34
CA ASP A 49 0.08 -0.55 7.77
C ASP A 49 1.32 0.30 8.07
N GLY A 50 1.23 1.06 9.17
CA GLY A 50 2.42 1.69 9.76
C GLY A 50 3.38 0.65 10.31
N GLY A 51 4.68 0.99 10.39
CA GLY A 51 5.67 0.08 10.95
C GLY A 51 7.03 0.74 11.16
N PRO A 52 8.03 0.00 11.66
CA PRO A 52 9.36 0.55 11.94
C PRO A 52 10.02 1.19 10.72
N TRP A 53 10.98 2.09 10.97
CA TRP A 53 11.67 2.92 9.96
C TRP A 53 12.00 2.20 8.64
N ARG A 54 12.56 0.98 8.72
CA ARG A 54 12.97 0.22 7.51
C ARG A 54 11.79 -0.07 6.57
N ARG A 55 10.62 -0.37 7.13
CA ARG A 55 9.39 -0.64 6.37
C ARG A 55 8.78 0.64 5.81
N ILE A 56 8.91 1.76 6.53
CA ILE A 56 8.51 3.08 6.02
C ILE A 56 9.29 3.43 4.76
N CYS A 57 10.59 3.13 4.70
CA CYS A 57 11.39 3.37 3.50
C CYS A 57 11.12 2.34 2.38
N ALA A 58 10.77 1.11 2.73
CA ALA A 58 10.47 0.07 1.75
C ALA A 58 9.17 0.34 0.97
N LEU A 59 8.13 0.86 1.61
CA LEU A 59 6.83 1.14 0.99
C LEU A 59 6.92 2.07 -0.25
N PRO A 60 7.53 3.26 -0.18
CA PRO A 60 7.68 4.11 -1.35
C PRO A 60 8.61 3.49 -2.39
N ALA A 61 9.69 2.80 -1.98
CA ALA A 61 10.58 2.11 -2.91
C ALA A 61 9.84 1.05 -3.72
N PHE A 62 8.95 0.27 -3.07
CA PHE A 62 8.12 -0.74 -3.71
C PHE A 62 7.25 -0.15 -4.83
N TRP A 63 6.49 0.92 -4.52
CA TRP A 63 5.61 1.54 -5.50
C TRP A 63 6.36 2.32 -6.59
N VAL A 64 7.46 2.99 -6.25
CA VAL A 64 8.33 3.64 -7.25
C VAL A 64 8.90 2.61 -8.21
N GLY A 65 9.34 1.46 -7.70
CA GLY A 65 9.86 0.36 -8.51
C GLY A 65 8.83 -0.23 -9.48
N LEU A 66 7.54 -0.25 -9.12
CA LEU A 66 6.49 -0.76 -10.00
C LEU A 66 5.99 0.28 -11.01
N LEU A 67 5.90 1.55 -10.61
CA LEU A 67 5.10 2.54 -11.35
C LEU A 67 5.93 3.56 -12.13
N TYR A 68 7.21 3.76 -11.79
CA TYR A 68 8.03 4.87 -12.32
C TYR A 68 9.07 4.41 -13.35
N ASP A 69 8.96 3.17 -13.81
CA ASP A 69 9.72 2.60 -14.93
C ASP A 69 8.72 1.95 -15.90
N GLU A 70 8.85 2.23 -17.19
CA GLU A 70 7.88 1.79 -18.21
C GLU A 70 7.83 0.26 -18.32
N ALA A 71 9.00 -0.40 -18.36
CA ALA A 71 9.06 -1.86 -18.44
C ALA A 71 8.50 -2.54 -17.17
N ALA A 72 8.71 -1.94 -16.00
CA ALA A 72 8.14 -2.45 -14.74
C ALA A 72 6.62 -2.27 -14.70
N LEU A 73 6.12 -1.13 -15.18
CA LEU A 73 4.69 -0.87 -15.26
C LEU A 73 4.00 -1.85 -16.22
N ASP A 74 4.56 -2.07 -17.41
CA ASP A 74 4.06 -3.05 -18.39
C ASP A 74 4.07 -4.47 -17.82
N ALA A 75 5.12 -4.85 -17.08
CA ALA A 75 5.19 -6.17 -16.45
C ALA A 75 4.14 -6.33 -15.33
N ALA A 76 3.87 -5.28 -14.56
CA ALA A 76 2.82 -5.27 -13.54
C ALA A 76 1.41 -5.33 -14.18
N GLU A 77 1.18 -4.62 -15.28
CA GLU A 77 -0.05 -4.72 -16.08
C GLU A 77 -0.21 -6.14 -16.64
N ALA A 78 0.82 -6.71 -17.24
CA ALA A 78 0.79 -8.07 -17.77
C ALA A 78 0.44 -9.12 -16.69
N LEU A 79 1.05 -9.01 -15.51
CA LEU A 79 0.78 -9.89 -14.35
C LEU A 79 -0.69 -9.86 -13.92
N THR A 80 -1.32 -8.69 -14.00
CA THR A 80 -2.69 -8.43 -13.48
C THR A 80 -3.76 -8.40 -14.58
N SER A 81 -3.37 -8.44 -15.85
CA SER A 81 -4.23 -8.24 -17.03
C SER A 81 -5.45 -9.17 -17.11
N SER A 82 -5.33 -10.38 -16.54
CA SER A 82 -6.41 -11.38 -16.56
C SER A 82 -7.29 -11.36 -15.31
N TRP A 83 -7.00 -10.51 -14.32
CA TRP A 83 -7.70 -10.51 -13.04
C TRP A 83 -9.04 -9.80 -13.18
N THR A 84 -10.09 -10.40 -12.62
CA THR A 84 -11.39 -9.72 -12.55
C THR A 84 -11.49 -8.84 -11.32
N TYR A 85 -12.47 -7.94 -11.33
CA TYR A 85 -12.77 -7.12 -10.16
C TYR A 85 -13.19 -7.97 -8.96
N GLU A 86 -14.00 -9.02 -9.18
CA GLU A 86 -14.47 -9.93 -8.14
C GLU A 86 -13.30 -10.70 -7.51
N GLU A 87 -12.35 -11.16 -8.33
CA GLU A 87 -11.14 -11.83 -7.85
C GLU A 87 -10.28 -10.88 -7.00
N THR A 88 -10.09 -9.64 -7.48
CA THR A 88 -9.32 -8.62 -6.76
C THR A 88 -9.99 -8.24 -5.44
N LEU A 89 -11.32 -8.09 -5.42
CA LEU A 89 -12.09 -7.77 -4.22
C LEU A 89 -12.05 -8.94 -3.21
N ALA A 90 -12.20 -10.17 -3.68
CA ALA A 90 -12.10 -11.36 -2.84
C ALA A 90 -10.71 -11.44 -2.19
N MET A 91 -9.65 -11.21 -2.97
CA MET A 91 -8.28 -11.14 -2.47
C MET A 91 -8.13 -10.05 -1.41
N ARG A 92 -8.56 -8.83 -1.71
CA ARG A 92 -8.52 -7.66 -0.82
C ARG A 92 -9.24 -7.91 0.51
N ASN A 93 -10.32 -8.69 0.50
CA ASN A 93 -11.06 -9.06 1.71
C ASN A 93 -10.41 -10.21 2.49
N ALA A 94 -9.65 -11.10 1.84
CA ALA A 94 -8.95 -12.21 2.48
C ALA A 94 -7.64 -11.78 3.16
N VAL A 95 -6.90 -10.83 2.59
CA VAL A 95 -5.58 -10.40 3.09
C VAL A 95 -5.58 -9.99 4.57
N PRO A 96 -6.57 -9.22 5.10
CA PRO A 96 -6.56 -8.80 6.50
C PRO A 96 -6.51 -9.96 7.50
N GLU A 97 -7.12 -11.10 7.17
CA GLU A 97 -7.16 -12.29 8.03
C GLU A 97 -6.02 -13.28 7.71
N GLN A 98 -5.78 -13.51 6.42
CA GLN A 98 -4.92 -14.60 5.95
C GLN A 98 -3.50 -14.13 5.57
N GLY A 99 -3.27 -12.82 5.55
CA GLY A 99 -1.98 -12.22 5.19
C GLY A 99 -1.49 -12.66 3.81
N ILE A 100 -0.18 -12.91 3.72
CA ILE A 100 0.47 -13.38 2.47
C ILE A 100 0.17 -14.85 2.16
N SER A 101 -0.46 -15.58 3.08
CA SER A 101 -0.89 -16.97 2.84
C SER A 101 -2.24 -17.05 2.13
N ALA A 102 -2.92 -15.92 1.93
CA ALA A 102 -4.20 -15.86 1.23
C ALA A 102 -4.11 -16.54 -0.16
N PRO A 103 -5.05 -17.44 -0.51
CA PRO A 103 -5.05 -18.11 -1.79
C PRO A 103 -5.55 -17.16 -2.89
N PHE A 104 -4.99 -17.32 -4.08
CA PHE A 104 -5.47 -16.66 -5.29
C PHE A 104 -5.34 -17.61 -6.47
N ARG A 105 -6.46 -18.02 -7.06
CA ARG A 105 -6.50 -19.06 -8.10
C ARG A 105 -5.75 -20.32 -7.63
N ASN A 106 -4.77 -20.79 -8.41
CA ASN A 106 -3.97 -21.98 -8.11
C ASN A 106 -2.65 -21.63 -7.37
N THR A 107 -2.57 -20.45 -6.75
CA THR A 107 -1.36 -19.97 -6.06
C THR A 107 -1.71 -19.25 -4.76
N THR A 108 -0.71 -18.67 -4.09
CA THR A 108 -0.88 -17.84 -2.88
C THR A 108 -0.34 -16.44 -3.12
N LEU A 109 -0.77 -15.49 -2.28
CA LEU A 109 -0.27 -14.12 -2.32
C LEU A 109 1.23 -14.04 -2.09
N ARG A 110 1.82 -14.97 -1.35
CA ARG A 110 3.26 -15.06 -1.16
C ARG A 110 4.01 -15.36 -2.46
N GLU A 111 3.48 -16.26 -3.29
CA GLU A 111 4.06 -16.54 -4.61
C GLU A 111 3.93 -15.33 -5.53
N ILE A 112 2.74 -14.71 -5.57
CA ILE A 112 2.52 -13.47 -6.33
C ILE A 112 3.47 -12.37 -5.85
N ALA A 113 3.68 -12.25 -4.53
CA ALA A 113 4.60 -11.27 -3.96
C ALA A 113 6.04 -11.50 -4.43
N ARG A 114 6.49 -12.76 -4.65
CA ARG A 114 7.81 -13.01 -5.24
C ARG A 114 7.92 -12.40 -6.64
N ASP A 115 6.93 -12.61 -7.48
CA ASP A 115 6.91 -12.06 -8.84
C ASP A 115 6.85 -10.52 -8.83
N VAL A 116 5.99 -9.95 -8.01
CA VAL A 116 5.86 -8.48 -7.87
C VAL A 116 7.14 -7.85 -7.34
N MET A 117 7.82 -8.49 -6.39
CA MET A 117 9.11 -8.01 -5.87
C MET A 117 10.21 -8.02 -6.94
N VAL A 118 10.21 -9.00 -7.84
CA VAL A 118 11.12 -9.02 -9.01
C VAL A 118 10.84 -7.83 -9.93
N ILE A 119 9.57 -7.55 -10.23
CA ILE A 119 9.17 -6.41 -11.08
C ILE A 119 9.57 -5.08 -10.43
N SER A 120 9.25 -4.88 -9.15
CA SER A 120 9.59 -3.66 -8.43
C SER A 120 11.09 -3.41 -8.40
N ARG A 121 11.88 -4.47 -8.15
CA ARG A 121 13.34 -4.41 -8.16
C ARG A 121 13.89 -4.07 -9.54
N MET A 122 13.30 -4.60 -10.60
CA MET A 122 13.67 -4.26 -11.98
C MET A 122 13.49 -2.76 -12.24
N GLY A 123 12.34 -2.17 -11.89
CA GLY A 123 12.12 -0.74 -12.15
C GLY A 123 13.05 0.17 -11.36
N LEU A 124 13.38 -0.16 -10.10
CA LEU A 124 14.39 0.58 -9.33
C LEU A 124 15.79 0.49 -9.97
N LYS A 125 16.18 -0.69 -10.45
CA LYS A 125 17.46 -0.87 -11.18
C LYS A 125 17.51 -0.03 -12.45
N ASN A 126 16.45 -0.08 -13.26
CA ASN A 126 16.37 0.66 -14.52
C ASN A 126 16.45 2.18 -14.30
N ARG A 127 15.77 2.68 -13.27
CA ARG A 127 15.79 4.11 -12.94
C ARG A 127 17.14 4.60 -12.41
N GLY A 128 17.95 3.69 -11.85
CA GLY A 128 19.36 3.90 -11.56
C GLY A 128 19.69 5.08 -10.65
N LYS A 129 18.75 5.53 -9.79
CA LYS A 129 19.02 6.62 -8.84
C LYS A 129 19.90 6.10 -7.71
N LYS A 130 21.00 6.81 -7.49
CA LYS A 130 22.04 6.44 -6.52
C LYS A 130 22.17 7.49 -5.44
N ASN A 131 22.51 7.06 -4.24
CA ASN A 131 22.94 7.95 -3.18
C ASN A 131 24.39 8.45 -3.42
N ARG A 132 24.90 9.28 -2.50
CA ARG A 132 26.26 9.84 -2.59
C ARG A 132 27.37 8.79 -2.60
N ASP A 133 27.11 7.63 -2.01
CA ASP A 133 28.06 6.51 -1.90
C ASP A 133 27.95 5.52 -3.07
N GLY A 134 27.06 5.80 -4.05
CA GLY A 134 26.91 5.01 -5.27
C GLY A 134 25.96 3.82 -5.18
N TYR A 135 25.29 3.61 -4.03
CA TYR A 135 24.28 2.57 -3.87
C TYR A 135 22.94 2.99 -4.49
N ASP A 136 22.30 2.08 -5.21
CA ASP A 136 20.96 2.30 -5.73
C ASP A 136 19.87 2.01 -4.68
N GLU A 137 18.63 2.35 -5.06
CA GLU A 137 17.45 2.25 -4.19
C GLU A 137 16.96 0.82 -3.98
N THR A 138 17.49 -0.17 -4.70
CA THR A 138 16.98 -1.55 -4.64
C THR A 138 17.19 -2.19 -3.28
N SER A 139 18.14 -1.67 -2.49
CA SER A 139 18.38 -2.11 -1.11
C SER A 139 17.20 -1.85 -0.17
N PHE A 140 16.36 -0.85 -0.44
CA PHE A 140 15.16 -0.58 0.36
C PHE A 140 14.13 -1.72 0.29
N LEU A 141 14.18 -2.53 -0.77
CA LEU A 141 13.29 -3.68 -0.95
C LEU A 141 13.69 -4.89 -0.11
N ASN A 142 14.92 -4.94 0.43
CA ASN A 142 15.43 -6.12 1.14
C ASN A 142 14.56 -6.53 2.35
N THR A 143 14.00 -5.56 3.07
CA THR A 143 13.08 -5.84 4.18
C THR A 143 11.79 -6.52 3.72
N LEU A 144 11.31 -6.24 2.50
CA LEU A 144 10.14 -6.93 1.96
C LEU A 144 10.51 -8.34 1.45
N ASP A 145 11.70 -8.50 0.87
CA ASP A 145 12.21 -9.83 0.49
C ASP A 145 12.29 -10.76 1.70
N GLU A 146 12.75 -10.26 2.86
CA GLU A 146 12.78 -11.04 4.11
C GLU A 146 11.39 -11.52 4.52
N VAL A 147 10.36 -10.67 4.40
CA VAL A 147 8.97 -11.03 4.71
C VAL A 147 8.47 -12.12 3.77
N VAL A 148 8.69 -11.97 2.46
CA VAL A 148 8.27 -12.96 1.44
C VAL A 148 9.05 -14.27 1.60
N ALA A 149 10.35 -14.20 1.86
CA ALA A 149 11.23 -15.36 2.06
C ALA A 149 10.86 -16.13 3.34
N ARG A 150 10.58 -15.44 4.44
CA ARG A 150 10.15 -16.04 5.70
C ARG A 150 8.72 -16.60 5.62
N GLY A 151 7.84 -15.92 4.89
CA GLY A 151 6.45 -16.33 4.73
C GLY A 151 5.54 -15.98 5.90
N THR A 152 5.95 -15.04 6.75
CA THR A 152 5.12 -14.52 7.83
C THR A 152 5.13 -13.00 7.83
N THR A 153 3.93 -12.45 7.99
CA THR A 153 3.65 -11.03 8.19
C THR A 153 4.14 -10.56 9.56
N SER A 154 4.18 -9.23 9.73
CA SER A 154 4.53 -8.62 11.01
C SER A 154 3.51 -8.93 12.10
N ALA A 155 2.23 -9.00 11.73
CA ALA A 155 1.15 -9.37 12.64
C ALA A 155 1.34 -10.80 13.16
N GLU A 156 1.69 -11.76 12.29
CA GLU A 156 1.98 -13.14 12.69
C GLU A 156 3.24 -13.24 13.58
N GLU A 157 4.28 -12.43 13.31
CA GLU A 157 5.45 -12.35 14.20
C GLU A 157 5.09 -11.82 15.59
N MET A 158 4.28 -10.78 15.67
CA MET A 158 3.79 -10.22 16.93
C MET A 158 2.89 -11.21 17.66
N LEU A 159 2.01 -11.92 16.96
CA LEU A 159 1.14 -12.93 17.55
C LEU A 159 1.94 -14.12 18.10
N SER A 160 2.96 -14.57 17.36
CA SER A 160 3.90 -15.58 17.84
C SER A 160 4.65 -15.09 19.08
N ALA A 161 5.12 -13.83 19.08
CA ALA A 161 5.78 -13.21 20.23
C ALA A 161 4.87 -13.16 21.47
N TYR A 162 3.63 -12.73 21.28
CA TYR A 162 2.57 -12.66 22.29
C TYR A 162 2.40 -14.01 22.99
N HIS A 163 2.26 -15.10 22.23
CA HIS A 163 2.08 -16.44 22.78
C HIS A 163 3.38 -17.10 23.30
N THR A 164 4.54 -16.51 23.04
CA THR A 164 5.84 -17.07 23.43
C THR A 164 6.59 -16.14 24.37
N ARG A 165 7.55 -15.36 23.86
CA ARG A 165 8.48 -14.54 24.64
C ARG A 165 7.82 -13.38 25.41
N TRP A 166 6.61 -12.96 25.02
CA TRP A 166 5.88 -11.91 25.73
C TRP A 166 4.91 -12.47 26.78
N GLY A 167 4.72 -13.79 26.85
CA GLY A 167 3.95 -14.45 27.92
C GLY A 167 2.50 -13.96 28.04
N GLY A 168 1.83 -13.66 26.93
CA GLY A 168 0.45 -13.16 26.91
C GLY A 168 0.30 -11.68 27.26
N SER A 169 1.40 -10.93 27.33
CA SER A 169 1.38 -9.46 27.48
C SER A 169 1.65 -8.74 26.16
N ILE A 170 1.03 -7.59 25.97
CA ILE A 170 1.34 -6.69 24.86
C ILE A 170 2.37 -5.61 25.24
N GLU A 171 2.69 -5.43 26.53
CA GLU A 171 3.63 -4.38 26.97
C GLU A 171 4.97 -4.38 26.22
N PRO A 172 5.58 -5.54 25.89
CA PRO A 172 6.84 -5.57 25.15
C PRO A 172 6.76 -4.94 23.74
N VAL A 173 5.58 -4.83 23.12
CA VAL A 173 5.43 -4.24 21.78
C VAL A 173 5.89 -2.78 21.77
N PHE A 174 5.70 -2.06 22.88
CA PHE A 174 6.08 -0.64 23.02
C PHE A 174 7.59 -0.45 23.13
N MET A 175 8.36 -1.52 23.37
CA MET A 175 9.83 -1.50 23.37
C MET A 175 10.39 -2.10 22.08
N GLU A 176 9.89 -3.26 21.65
CA GLU A 176 10.40 -3.97 20.47
C GLU A 176 10.10 -3.26 19.14
N TYR A 177 9.01 -2.48 19.08
CA TYR A 177 8.56 -1.76 17.88
C TYR A 177 8.56 -0.24 18.05
N ALA A 178 9.29 0.28 19.05
CA ALA A 178 9.52 1.72 19.21
C ALA A 178 10.32 2.30 18.03
N TYR A 179 10.11 3.59 17.75
CA TYR A 179 10.88 4.37 16.76
C TYR A 179 12.19 4.89 17.31
#